data_AF-A0A831LWH6-F1
#
_entry.id   AF-A0A831LWH6-F1
#
_cell.length_a   1.000
_cell.length_b   1.000
_cell.length_c   1.000
_cell.angle_alpha   90.00
_cell.angle_beta   90.00
_cell.angle_gamma   90.00
#
_symmetry.space_group_name_H-M   'P 1'
#
loop_
_entity.id
_entity.type
_entity.pdbx_description
1 polymer ?
#
loop_
_entity_poly.entity_id
_entity_poly.type
_entity_poly.pdbx_seq_one_letter_code
_entity_poly.pdbx_strand_id
1 'polypeptide(L)' 'FIYRDEVYNPESEEKGTAEIIIGKQRNGPIGTVRLTFLGQYTRFENHASGSYDSGEY' A
#
# COMPACT_ATOMS: atom_id res chain seq x y z
N PHE A 1 3.80 -8.54 -1.78
CA PHE A 1 2.39 -8.89 -1.55
C PHE A 1 1.56 -7.62 -1.62
N ILE A 2 0.26 -7.73 -1.91
CA ILE A 2 -0.67 -6.60 -1.98
C ILE A 2 -1.77 -6.84 -0.96
N TYR A 3 -2.01 -5.86 -0.10
CA TYR A 3 -3.10 -5.84 0.87
C TYR A 3 -3.99 -4.63 0.63
N ARG A 4 -5.31 -4.82 0.74
CA ARG A 4 -6.32 -3.77 0.63
C ARG A 4 -7.35 -4.02 1.73
N ASP A 5 -7.33 -3.16 2.74
CA ASP A 5 -8.19 -3.34 3.92
C ASP A 5 -9.68 -3.29 3.54
N GLU A 6 -10.04 -2.39 2.61
CA GLU A 6 -11.40 -2.24 2.07
C GLU A 6 -12.05 -3.53 1.53
N VAL A 7 -11.24 -4.53 1.12
CA VAL A 7 -11.76 -5.80 0.58
C VAL A 7 -12.28 -6.70 1.71
N TYR A 8 -11.68 -6.61 2.90
CA TYR A 8 -12.01 -7.45 4.05
C TYR A 8 -12.83 -6.69 5.10
N ASN A 9 -12.68 -5.36 5.15
CA ASN A 9 -13.38 -4.45 6.03
C ASN A 9 -14.13 -3.37 5.22
N PRO A 10 -15.44 -3.56 4.95
CA PRO A 10 -16.23 -2.61 4.18
C PRO A 10 -16.39 -1.22 4.80
N GLU A 11 -16.12 -1.06 6.10
CA GLU A 11 -16.21 0.20 6.84
C GLU A 11 -14.83 0.81 7.13
N SER A 12 -13.77 0.27 6.52
CA SER A 12 -12.41 0.78 6.67
C SER A 12 -12.31 2.27 6.37
N GLU A 13 -11.57 2.99 7.21
CA GLU A 13 -11.23 4.39 6.99
C GLU A 13 -10.17 4.56 5.90
N GLU A 14 -9.44 3.48 5.55
CA GLU A 14 -8.40 3.46 4.51
C GLU A 14 -8.94 3.00 3.14
N LYS A 15 -10.17 3.40 2.80
CA LYS A 15 -10.77 3.12 1.48
C LYS A 15 -9.95 3.74 0.35
N GLY A 16 -9.75 2.96 -0.71
CA GLY A 16 -8.90 3.37 -1.83
C GLY A 16 -7.41 3.39 -1.51
N THR A 17 -6.96 2.82 -0.37
CA THR A 17 -5.54 2.62 -0.07
C THR A 17 -5.16 1.16 -0.29
N ALA A 18 -3.96 0.94 -0.83
CA ALA A 18 -3.35 -0.37 -0.95
C ALA A 18 -1.95 -0.37 -0.33
N GLU A 19 -1.67 -1.40 0.47
CA GLU A 19 -0.36 -1.63 1.07
C GLU A 19 0.42 -2.64 0.23
N ILE A 20 1.56 -2.18 -0.30
CA ILE A 20 2.49 -3.00 -1.05
C ILE A 20 3.59 -3.46 -0.10
N ILE A 21 3.51 -4.72 0.30
CA ILE A 21 4.43 -5.32 1.27
C ILE A 21 5.56 -6.02 0.52
N ILE A 22 6.76 -5.45 0.61
CA ILE A 22 8.01 -6.02 0.11
C ILE A 22 8.53 -7.01 1.16
N GLY A 23 7.91 -8.18 1.27
CA GLY A 23 8.32 -9.18 2.26
C GLY A 23 9.65 -9.90 1.96
N LYS A 24 10.15 -9.80 0.72
CA LYS A 24 11.44 -10.36 0.31
C LYS A 24 12.03 -9.58 -0.84
N GLN A 25 13.20 -8.99 -0.63
CA GLN A 25 14.03 -8.39 -1.67
C GLN A 25 15.45 -8.96 -1.57
N ARG A 26 16.01 -9.47 -2.68
CA ARG A 26 17.32 -10.18 -2.67
C ARG A 26 18.51 -9.24 -2.43
N ASN A 27 18.42 -8.01 -2.93
CA ASN A 27 19.53 -7.06 -2.98
C ASN A 27 19.09 -5.68 -2.46
N GLY A 28 18.25 -5.65 -1.42
CA GLY A 28 17.81 -4.37 -0.87
C GLY A 28 16.87 -4.52 0.34
N PRO A 29 16.37 -3.38 0.85
CA PRO A 29 15.50 -3.34 2.02
C PRO A 29 14.11 -3.92 1.74
N ILE A 30 13.60 -4.64 2.72
CA ILE A 30 12.17 -4.93 2.82
C ILE A 30 11.42 -3.72 3.37
N GLY A 31 10.09 -3.75 3.29
CA GLY A 31 9.25 -2.68 3.84
C GLY A 31 7.84 -2.69 3.27
N THR A 32 7.04 -1.72 3.69
CA THR A 32 5.69 -1.52 3.19
C THR A 32 5.59 -0.16 2.53
N VAL A 33 4.89 -0.07 1.41
CA VAL A 33 4.64 1.18 0.71
C VAL A 33 3.13 1.35 0.52
N ARG A 34 2.60 2.50 0.92
CA ARG A 34 1.20 2.86 0.71
C ARG A 34 1.01 3.51 -0.66
N LEU A 35 0.01 3.02 -1.40
CA LEU A 35 -0.41 3.55 -2.70
C LEU A 35 -1.90 3.84 -2.69
N THR A 36 -2.33 4.77 -3.54
CA THR A 36 -3.76 4.98 -3.81
C THR A 36 -4.22 4.02 -4.89
N PHE A 37 -5.29 3.27 -4.63
CA PHE A 37 -5.92 2.34 -5.56
C PHE A 37 -7.23 2.91 -6.11
N LEU A 38 -7.24 3.18 -7.42
CA LEU A 38 -8.42 3.64 -8.15
C LEU A 38 -9.14 2.43 -8.75
N GLY A 39 -10.06 1.84 -7.98
CA GLY A 39 -10.75 0.59 -8.35
C GLY A 39 -11.50 0.65 -9.68
N GLN A 40 -12.10 1.78 -10.01
CA GLN A 40 -12.79 2.02 -11.29
C GLN A 40 -11.87 1.87 -12.53
N TYR A 41 -10.56 2.01 -12.36
CA TYR A 41 -9.57 1.91 -13.44
C TYR A 41 -8.56 0.76 -13.22
N THR A 42 -8.68 0.01 -12.12
CA THR A 42 -7.69 -0.99 -11.69
C THR A 42 -6.26 -0.41 -11.71
N ARG A 43 -6.11 0.82 -11.20
CA ARG A 43 -4.86 1.59 -11.30
C ARG A 43 -4.34 1.97 -9.92
N PHE A 44 -3.02 1.90 -9.76
CA PHE A 44 -2.30 2.38 -8.58
C PHE A 44 -1.64 3.72 -8.89
N GLU A 45 -1.75 4.67 -7.97
CA GLU A 45 -1.10 5.97 -8.03
C GLU A 45 -0.28 6.21 -6.77
N ASN A 46 0.71 7.10 -6.88
CA ASN A 46 1.52 7.51 -5.74
C ASN A 46 0.61 8.13 -4.68
N HIS A 47 0.70 7.63 -3.45
CA HIS A 47 -0.06 8.22 -2.38
C HIS A 47 0.47 9.63 -2.07
N ALA A 48 -0.44 10.60 -1.93
CA ALA A 48 -0.08 12.01 -1.79
C ALA A 48 0.58 12.36 -0.44
N SER A 49 0.64 11.42 0.52
CA SER A 49 1.41 11.59 1.76
C SER A 49 2.91 11.53 1.44
N GLY A 50 3.54 12.70 1.30
CA GLY A 50 4.96 12.87 0.96
C GLY A 50 5.97 12.40 2.02
N SER A 51 5.61 11.41 2.84
CA SER A 51 6.48 10.79 3.83
C SER A 51 7.04 9.52 3.20
N TYR A 52 8.35 9.44 3.03
CA TYR A 52 9.01 8.15 3.00
C TYR A 52 8.67 7.47 4.33
N ASP A 53 7.75 6.50 4.29
CA ASP A 53 7.47 5.64 5.42
C ASP A 53 8.77 4.90 5.71
N SER A 54 9.53 5.43 6.67
CA SER A 54 10.79 4.86 7.11
C SER A 54 10.42 3.58 7.83
N GLY A 55 10.37 2.48 7.07
CA GLY A 55 10.01 1.17 7.57
C GLY A 55 10.84 0.83 8.80
N GLU A 56 10.22 0.93 9.97
CA GLU A 56 10.65 0.13 11.11
C GLU A 56 10.36 -1.33 10.74
N TYR A 57 11.41 -2.15 10.87
CA TYR A 57 11.42 -3.56 10.50
C TYR A 57 10.55 -4.43 11.41
#